data_AF-A0A2G9SNJ3-F1
#
_entry.id   AF-A0A2G9SNJ3-F1
#
_cell.length_a   1.000
_cell.length_b   1.000
_cell.length_c   1.000
_cell.angle_alpha   90.00
_cell.angle_beta   90.00
_cell.angle_gamma   90.00
#
_symmetry.space_group_name_H-M   'P 1'
#
loop_
_entity.id
_entity.type
_entity.pdbx_description
1 polymer ?
#
loop_
_entity_poly.entity_id
_entity_poly.type
_entity_poly.pdbx_seq_one_letter_code
_entity_poly.pdbx_strand_id
1 'polypeptide(L)'
;MGDRGSGIAIGMAAILHYLRALDGFFEDEQFCGTMRRYFKDREETLRKVYQEQLPVQNLAPAVIRLAAKGNPTAQAILESEATAVAEFIGLLRRKVSRPELALKLCGGLVEKPNHYRDMIEKAVCTKAG
;
A
#
# COMPACT_ATOMS: atom_id res chain seq x y z
N MET A 1 0.28 13.88 7.83
CA MET A 1 0.53 12.42 7.81
C MET A 1 -0.69 11.70 8.35
N GLY A 2 -1.72 11.51 7.53
CA GLY A 2 -3.02 10.97 7.96
C GLY A 2 -3.51 9.74 7.19
N ASP A 3 -2.83 9.33 6.12
CA ASP A 3 -3.41 8.42 5.12
C ASP A 3 -2.75 7.03 5.08
N ARG A 4 -2.05 6.62 6.14
CA ARG A 4 -1.45 5.27 6.19
C ARG A 4 -2.53 4.20 6.05
N GLY A 5 -2.24 3.17 5.26
CA GLY A 5 -3.21 2.14 4.90
C GLY A 5 -4.18 2.51 3.77
N SER A 6 -4.10 3.74 3.25
CA SER A 6 -4.98 4.19 2.17
C SER A 6 -4.40 3.92 0.78
N GLY A 7 -5.22 4.14 -0.24
CA GLY A 7 -4.78 4.06 -1.64
C GLY A 7 -3.72 5.11 -1.96
N ILE A 8 -3.79 6.29 -1.35
CA ILE A 8 -2.79 7.34 -1.53
C ILE A 8 -1.43 6.87 -0.99
N ALA A 9 -1.41 6.30 0.21
CA ALA A 9 -0.17 5.81 0.81
C ALA A 9 0.46 4.66 -0.01
N ILE A 10 -0.35 3.68 -0.43
CA ILE A 10 0.10 2.60 -1.32
C ILE A 10 0.64 3.15 -2.64
N GLY A 11 -0.06 4.11 -3.25
CA GLY A 11 0.34 4.72 -4.51
C GLY A 11 1.65 5.50 -4.41
N MET A 12 1.81 6.30 -3.36
CA MET A 12 3.06 7.02 -3.08
C MET A 12 4.21 6.07 -2.79
N ALA A 13 3.98 5.01 -2.00
CA ALA A 13 4.98 3.99 -1.74
C ALA A 13 5.41 3.31 -3.04
N ALA A 14 4.49 3.00 -3.94
CA ALA A 14 4.80 2.42 -5.25
C ALA A 14 5.66 3.34 -6.12
N ILE A 15 5.34 4.64 -6.17
CA ILE A 15 6.14 5.65 -6.88
C ILE A 15 7.56 5.71 -6.31
N LEU A 16 7.70 5.76 -4.99
CA LEU A 16 9.02 5.82 -4.34
C LEU A 16 9.85 4.56 -4.63
N HIS A 17 9.25 3.38 -4.57
CA HIS A 17 9.92 2.13 -4.92
C HIS A 17 10.32 2.10 -6.40
N TYR A 18 9.45 2.59 -7.29
CA TYR A 18 9.76 2.66 -8.72
C TYR A 18 10.93 3.60 -9.00
N LEU A 19 10.94 4.80 -8.41
CA LEU A 19 12.06 5.74 -8.53
C LEU A 19 13.37 5.15 -8.01
N ARG A 20 13.33 4.42 -6.89
CA ARG A 20 14.50 3.71 -6.34
C ARG A 20 14.99 2.59 -7.26
N ALA A 21 14.08 1.84 -7.88
CA ALA A 21 14.46 0.83 -8.86
C ALA A 21 15.10 1.46 -10.11
N LEU A 22 14.55 2.58 -10.61
CA LEU A 22 15.16 3.34 -11.71
C LEU A 22 16.54 3.91 -11.37
N ASP A 23 16.77 4.26 -10.10
CA ASP A 23 18.09 4.71 -9.59
C ASP A 23 19.05 3.54 -9.32
N GLY A 24 18.64 2.29 -9.53
CA GLY A 24 19.48 1.10 -9.35
C GLY A 24 19.64 0.62 -7.90
N PHE A 25 18.77 1.04 -6.97
CA PHE A 25 18.83 0.56 -5.58
C PHE A 25 18.45 -0.92 -5.42
N PHE A 26 17.64 -1.44 -6.34
CA PHE A 26 17.24 -2.84 -6.41
C PHE A 26 16.64 -3.14 -7.79
N GLU A 27 16.49 -4.42 -8.10
CA GLU A 27 15.88 -4.89 -9.34
C GLU A 27 14.58 -5.65 -9.06
N ASP A 28 13.51 -5.25 -9.73
CA ASP A 28 12.23 -5.96 -9.74
C ASP A 28 11.53 -5.67 -11.07
N GLU A 29 11.88 -6.44 -12.11
CA GLU A 29 11.43 -6.18 -13.47
C GLU A 29 9.90 -6.34 -13.64
N GLN A 30 9.27 -7.21 -12.85
CA GLN A 30 7.82 -7.38 -12.87
C GLN A 30 7.12 -6.13 -12.29
N PHE A 31 7.62 -5.61 -11.17
CA PHE A 31 7.13 -4.38 -10.57
C PHE A 31 7.36 -3.19 -11.50
N CYS A 32 8.59 -3.00 -11.98
CA CYS A 32 8.98 -1.93 -12.89
C CYS A 32 8.20 -1.98 -14.20
N GLY A 33 8.04 -3.16 -14.81
CA GLY A 33 7.26 -3.34 -16.03
C GLY A 33 5.78 -2.98 -15.86
N THR A 34 5.23 -3.16 -14.65
CA THR A 34 3.88 -2.71 -14.33
C THR A 34 3.81 -1.19 -14.15
N MET A 35 4.79 -0.60 -13.46
CA MET A 35 4.86 0.85 -13.25
C MET A 35 5.15 1.62 -14.55
N ARG A 36 5.89 1.02 -15.50
CA ARG A 36 6.14 1.58 -16.84
C ARG A 36 4.90 1.86 -17.67
N ARG A 37 3.77 1.23 -17.34
CA ARG A 37 2.47 1.52 -17.97
C ARG A 37 1.91 2.89 -17.57
N TYR A 38 2.40 3.44 -16.46
CA TYR A 38 2.00 4.73 -15.91
C TYR A 38 3.09 5.80 -16.10
N PHE A 39 4.36 5.38 -16.05
CA PHE A 39 5.52 6.27 -16.10
C PHE A 39 6.66 5.67 -16.93
N LYS A 40 7.02 6.30 -18.04
CA LYS A 40 8.10 5.88 -18.94
C LYS A 40 9.45 5.89 -18.24
N ASP A 41 9.75 6.96 -17.51
CA ASP A 41 11.06 7.20 -16.91
C ASP A 41 10.96 8.05 -15.63
N ARG A 42 12.12 8.35 -15.03
CA ARG A 42 12.23 9.13 -13.80
C ARG A 42 11.66 10.54 -13.97
N GLU A 43 12.01 11.22 -15.06
CA GLU A 43 11.60 12.60 -15.32
C GLU A 43 10.08 12.69 -15.46
N GLU A 44 9.48 11.78 -16.24
CA GLU A 44 8.04 11.73 -16.40
C GLU A 44 7.35 11.39 -15.07
N THR A 45 7.92 10.49 -14.26
CA THR A 45 7.38 10.17 -12.93
C THR A 45 7.30 11.41 -12.05
N LEU A 46 8.41 12.14 -11.92
CA LEU A 46 8.48 13.35 -11.08
C LEU A 46 7.53 14.43 -11.61
N ARG A 47 7.50 14.65 -12.93
CA ARG A 47 6.60 15.61 -13.58
C ARG A 47 5.13 15.29 -13.30
N LYS A 48 4.71 14.04 -13.50
CA LYS A 48 3.34 13.58 -13.24
C LYS A 48 2.92 13.75 -11.78
N VAL A 49 3.83 13.46 -10.85
CA VAL A 49 3.55 13.51 -9.42
C VAL A 49 3.49 14.95 -8.90
N TYR A 50 4.48 15.78 -9.26
CA TYR A 50 4.61 17.11 -8.66
C TYR A 50 3.95 18.23 -9.45
N GLN A 51 3.83 18.09 -10.78
CA GLN A 51 3.31 19.16 -11.63
C GLN A 51 1.89 18.86 -12.12
N GLU A 52 1.64 17.62 -12.55
CA GLU A 52 0.34 17.22 -13.11
C GLU A 52 -0.66 16.71 -12.06
N GLN A 53 -0.24 16.61 -10.80
CA GLN A 53 -1.07 16.14 -9.67
C GLN A 53 -1.78 14.81 -9.98
N LEU A 54 -1.03 13.84 -10.54
CA LEU A 54 -1.58 12.52 -10.83
C LEU A 54 -2.29 11.95 -9.58
N PRO A 55 -3.52 11.43 -9.69
CA PRO A 55 -4.20 10.74 -8.60
C PRO A 55 -3.48 9.42 -8.26
N VAL A 56 -2.48 9.51 -7.40
CA VAL A 56 -1.56 8.40 -7.05
C VAL A 56 -2.28 7.17 -6.48
N GLN A 57 -3.44 7.36 -5.86
CA GLN A 57 -4.29 6.27 -5.38
C GLN A 57 -4.72 5.29 -6.48
N ASN A 58 -4.73 5.73 -7.75
CA ASN A 58 -5.07 4.89 -8.89
C ASN A 58 -4.02 3.80 -9.17
N LEU A 59 -2.83 3.89 -8.55
CA LEU A 59 -1.82 2.84 -8.61
C LEU A 59 -2.11 1.67 -7.67
N ALA A 60 -2.85 1.89 -6.59
CA ALA A 60 -3.09 0.88 -5.56
C ALA A 60 -3.66 -0.44 -6.11
N PRO A 61 -4.66 -0.45 -7.03
CA PRO A 61 -5.14 -1.70 -7.62
C PRO A 61 -4.06 -2.49 -8.38
N ALA A 62 -3.09 -1.82 -9.01
CA ALA A 62 -1.98 -2.50 -9.69
C ALA A 62 -1.02 -3.16 -8.70
N VAL A 63 -0.70 -2.46 -7.61
CA VAL A 63 0.12 -2.99 -6.52
C VAL A 63 -0.56 -4.21 -5.86
N ILE A 64 -1.86 -4.13 -5.57
CA ILE A 64 -2.64 -5.24 -4.99
C ILE A 64 -2.60 -6.47 -5.90
N ARG A 65 -2.80 -6.29 -7.21
CA ARG A 65 -2.73 -7.40 -8.17
C ARG A 65 -1.33 -8.00 -8.29
N LEU A 66 -0.28 -7.20 -8.16
CA LEU A 66 1.10 -7.69 -8.17
C LEU A 66 1.43 -8.49 -6.91
N ALA A 67 1.06 -7.98 -5.74
CA ALA A 67 1.27 -8.68 -4.47
C ALA A 67 0.53 -10.01 -4.42
N ALA A 68 -0.71 -10.05 -4.93
CA ALA A 68 -1.50 -11.27 -5.08
C ALA A 68 -0.83 -12.33 -5.98
N LYS A 69 0.08 -11.92 -6.87
CA LYS A 69 0.88 -12.80 -7.74
C LYS A 69 2.24 -13.18 -7.13
N GLY A 70 2.52 -12.78 -5.88
CA GLY A 70 3.78 -13.08 -5.22
C GLY A 70 4.91 -12.10 -5.50
N ASN A 71 4.63 -10.92 -6.09
CA ASN A 71 5.70 -9.94 -6.34
C ASN A 71 6.23 -9.38 -5.00
N PRO A 72 7.55 -9.47 -4.73
CA PRO A 72 8.12 -9.14 -3.43
C PRO A 72 8.03 -7.65 -3.10
N THR A 73 8.29 -6.76 -4.06
CA THR A 73 8.20 -5.31 -3.84
C THR A 73 6.77 -4.88 -3.49
N ALA A 74 5.80 -5.37 -4.25
CA ALA A 74 4.40 -5.08 -3.99
C ALA A 74 3.93 -5.66 -2.64
N GLN A 75 4.37 -6.86 -2.28
CA GLN A 75 4.08 -7.44 -0.96
C GLN A 75 4.64 -6.58 0.17
N ALA A 76 5.90 -6.15 0.09
CA ALA A 76 6.53 -5.32 1.11
C ALA A 76 5.79 -3.98 1.29
N ILE A 77 5.35 -3.35 0.19
CA ILE A 77 4.54 -2.13 0.25
C ILE A 77 3.24 -2.39 1.03
N LEU A 78 2.48 -3.42 0.64
CA LEU A 78 1.19 -3.71 1.27
C LEU A 78 1.34 -4.18 2.72
N GLU A 79 2.41 -4.90 3.06
CA GLU A 79 2.68 -5.36 4.42
C GLU A 79 2.98 -4.18 5.36
N SER A 80 3.79 -3.23 4.90
CA SER A 80 4.06 -1.99 5.64
C SER A 80 2.77 -1.22 5.91
N GLU A 81 1.93 -1.04 4.88
CA GLU A 81 0.67 -0.30 5.02
C GLU A 81 -0.37 -1.05 5.86
N ALA A 82 -0.48 -2.38 5.73
CA ALA A 82 -1.34 -3.20 6.58
C ALA A 82 -0.88 -3.18 8.05
N THR A 83 0.42 -3.20 8.29
CA THR A 83 1.00 -3.09 9.63
C THR A 83 0.66 -1.75 10.28
N ALA A 84 0.71 -0.65 9.51
CA ALA A 84 0.32 0.66 10.00
C ALA A 84 -1.17 0.73 10.40
N VAL A 85 -2.06 0.07 9.64
CA VAL A 85 -3.48 -0.05 10.01
C VAL A 85 -3.64 -0.83 11.33
N ALA A 86 -2.93 -1.94 11.49
CA ALA A 86 -2.96 -2.74 12.71
C ALA A 86 -2.43 -1.96 13.93
N GLU A 87 -1.40 -1.13 13.76
CA GLU A 87 -0.90 -0.24 14.82
C GLU A 87 -1.94 0.77 15.26
N PHE A 88 -2.63 1.39 14.30
CA PHE A 88 -3.70 2.34 14.59
C PHE A 88 -4.84 1.68 15.36
N ILE A 89 -5.26 0.47 14.96
CA ILE A 89 -6.27 -0.31 15.67
C ILE A 89 -5.79 -0.67 17.09
N GLY A 90 -4.54 -1.08 17.27
CA GLY A 90 -3.96 -1.37 18.59
C GLY A 90 -3.94 -0.15 19.51
N LEU A 91 -3.64 1.04 18.96
CA LEU A 91 -3.74 2.30 19.69
C LEU A 91 -5.19 2.61 20.09
N LEU A 92 -6.16 2.41 19.18
CA LEU A 92 -7.57 2.62 19.48
C LEU A 92 -8.07 1.70 20.60
N ARG A 93 -7.76 0.39 20.55
CA ARG A 93 -8.14 -0.58 21.59
C ARG A 93 -7.65 -0.18 22.97
N ARG A 94 -6.38 0.25 23.07
CA ARG A 94 -5.81 0.76 24.32
C ARG A 94 -6.51 2.02 24.81
N LYS A 95 -6.87 2.93 23.90
CA LYS A 95 -7.53 4.19 24.25
C LYS A 95 -8.97 4.01 24.74
N VAL A 96 -9.69 3.01 24.22
CA VAL A 96 -11.08 2.74 24.62
C VAL A 96 -11.21 1.77 25.80
N SER A 97 -10.10 1.23 26.32
CA SER A 97 -10.07 0.24 27.41
C SER A 97 -11.02 -0.95 27.20
N ARG A 98 -11.24 -1.33 25.95
CA ARG A 98 -12.05 -2.51 25.58
C ARG A 98 -11.17 -3.53 24.89
N PRO A 99 -10.99 -4.73 25.47
CA PRO A 99 -10.20 -5.79 24.83
C PRO A 99 -10.89 -6.27 23.54
N GLU A 100 -12.23 -6.30 23.54
CA GLU A 100 -13.03 -6.64 22.38
C GLU A 100 -13.58 -5.39 21.71
N LEU A 101 -13.05 -5.09 20.52
CA LEU A 101 -13.52 -4.03 19.65
C LEU A 101 -14.03 -4.67 18.36
N ALA A 102 -15.35 -4.58 18.14
CA ALA A 102 -15.93 -4.96 16.86
C ALA A 102 -15.42 -3.99 15.78
N LEU A 103 -14.69 -4.54 14.80
CA LEU A 103 -14.08 -3.77 13.72
C LEU A 103 -14.79 -4.05 12.41
N LYS A 104 -15.05 -3.00 11.64
CA LYS A 104 -15.52 -3.09 10.27
C LYS A 104 -14.55 -2.37 9.36
N LEU A 105 -14.01 -3.10 8.37
CA LEU A 105 -13.19 -2.52 7.32
C LEU A 105 -14.11 -1.92 6.25
N CYS A 106 -13.89 -0.65 5.91
CA CYS A 106 -14.70 0.11 4.96
C CYS A 106 -13.80 0.83 3.96
N GLY A 107 -14.33 1.11 2.76
CA GLY A 107 -13.64 1.85 1.70
C GLY A 107 -13.24 0.98 0.52
N GLY A 108 -13.01 1.60 -0.65
CA GLY A 108 -12.85 0.90 -1.93
C GLY A 108 -11.67 -0.08 -2.02
N LEU A 109 -10.70 0.02 -1.12
CA LEU A 109 -9.58 -0.94 -1.05
C LEU A 109 -9.93 -2.24 -0.33
N VAL A 110 -10.97 -2.27 0.49
CA VAL A 110 -11.25 -3.39 1.42
C VAL A 110 -12.71 -3.83 1.41
N GLU A 111 -13.60 -3.06 0.77
CA GLU A 111 -15.02 -3.37 0.66
C GLU A 111 -15.27 -4.75 0.02
N LYS A 112 -14.53 -5.07 -1.04
CA LYS A 112 -14.54 -6.39 -1.69
C LYS A 112 -13.35 -7.23 -1.22
N PRO A 113 -13.50 -8.57 -1.10
CA PRO A 113 -12.39 -9.47 -0.83
C PRO A 113 -11.24 -9.28 -1.82
N ASN A 114 -10.03 -9.11 -1.31
CA ASN A 114 -8.81 -9.01 -2.09
C ASN A 114 -7.58 -9.21 -1.19
N HIS A 115 -6.42 -9.38 -1.81
CA HIS A 115 -5.18 -9.67 -1.11
C HIS A 115 -4.81 -8.65 -0.01
N TYR A 116 -5.06 -7.36 -0.24
CA TYR A 116 -4.73 -6.34 0.75
C TYR A 116 -5.64 -6.39 1.98
N ARG A 117 -6.93 -6.67 1.77
CA ARG A 117 -7.87 -6.92 2.87
C ARG A 117 -7.40 -8.08 3.73
N ASP A 118 -7.02 -9.20 3.11
CA ASP A 118 -6.54 -10.39 3.82
C ASP A 118 -5.27 -10.07 4.65
N MET A 119 -4.36 -9.26 4.10
CA MET A 119 -3.17 -8.79 4.80
C MET A 119 -3.51 -7.93 6.02
N ILE A 120 -4.47 -7.01 5.90
CA ILE A 120 -4.93 -6.20 7.04
C ILE A 120 -5.54 -7.09 8.11
N GLU A 121 -6.46 -7.99 7.75
CA GLU A 121 -7.11 -8.89 8.71
C GLU A 121 -6.07 -9.75 9.45
N LYS A 122 -5.11 -10.31 8.74
CA LYS A 122 -3.98 -11.04 9.34
C LYS A 122 -3.16 -10.16 10.27
N ALA A 123 -2.77 -8.97 9.86
CA ALA A 123 -1.95 -8.06 10.66
C ALA A 123 -2.66 -7.64 11.97
N VAL A 124 -3.97 -7.44 11.91
CA VAL A 124 -4.80 -7.11 13.09
C VAL A 124 -4.91 -8.29 14.06
N CYS A 125 -5.05 -9.52 13.55
CA CYS A 125 -5.11 -10.72 14.40
C CYS A 125 -3.77 -11.01 15.08
N THR A 126 -2.64 -10.86 14.39
CA THR A 126 -1.31 -11.14 14.96
C THR A 126 -0.95 -10.20 16.12
N LYS A 127 -1.40 -8.93 16.09
CA LYS A 127 -1.16 -7.96 17.17
C LYS A 127 -2.20 -8.03 18.30
N ALA A 128 -3.14 -8.99 18.25
CA ALA A 128 -4.17 -9.18 19.27
C ALA A 128 -3.78 -10.19 20.36
N GLY A 129 -2.64 -10.87 20.24
CA GLY A 129 -2.01 -11.68 21.30
C GLY A 129 -0.88 -10.91 21.98
#